data_AF-Q850R0-F1
#
_entry.id   AF-Q850R0-F1
#
_cell.length_a   1.000
_cell.length_b   1.000
_cell.length_c   1.000
_cell.angle_alpha   90.00
_cell.angle_beta   90.00
_cell.angle_gamma   90.00
#
_symmetry.space_group_name_H-M   'P 1'
#
loop_
_entity.id
_entity.type
_entity.pdbx_description
1 polymer ?
#
loop_
_entity_poly.entity_id
_entity_poly.type
_entity_poly.pdbx_seq_one_letter_code
_entity_poly.pdbx_strand_id
1 'polypeptide(L)' 'AARKSAPTTGGVKKPHRYRPGTVALREIRKYQKSTELLIRKLPFQRLVREIAQDFK' A
#
# COMPACT_ATOMS: atom_id res chain seq x y z
N ALA A 1 3.76 38.95 38.80
CA ALA A 1 4.10 37.55 38.46
C ALA A 1 3.05 37.01 37.49
N ALA A 2 3.43 36.66 36.26
CA ALA A 2 2.51 36.12 35.26
C ALA A 2 2.43 34.59 35.36
N ARG A 3 1.22 34.04 35.52
CA ARG A 3 0.98 32.59 35.51
C ARG A 3 0.94 32.10 34.06
N LYS A 4 1.92 31.28 33.64
CA LYS A 4 1.90 30.58 32.35
C LYS A 4 0.80 29.52 32.38
N SER A 5 -0.21 29.64 31.52
CA SER A 5 -1.19 28.58 31.27
C SER A 5 -0.56 27.50 30.39
N ALA A 6 -0.74 26.23 30.77
CA ALA A 6 -0.30 25.09 29.96
C ALA A 6 -1.10 25.04 28.65
N PRO A 7 -0.48 24.66 27.51
CA PRO A 7 -1.22 24.46 26.27
C PRO A 7 -2.22 23.32 26.48
N THR A 8 -3.51 23.59 26.25
CA THR A 8 -4.54 22.55 26.21
C THR A 8 -4.25 21.66 25.02
N THR A 9 -3.61 20.52 25.24
CA THR A 9 -3.47 19.46 24.24
C THR A 9 -4.87 18.90 23.98
N GLY A 10 -5.61 19.52 23.08
CA GLY A 10 -6.88 18.98 22.58
C GLY A 10 -6.62 17.55 22.11
N GLY A 11 -7.35 16.59 22.66
CA GLY A 11 -7.10 15.16 22.48
C GLY A 11 -6.84 14.81 21.03
N VAL A 12 -5.78 14.03 20.79
CA VAL A 12 -5.36 13.61 19.45
C VAL A 12 -6.55 12.98 18.72
N LYS A 13 -6.94 13.56 17.58
CA LYS A 13 -8.01 13.00 16.74
C LYS A 13 -7.66 11.57 16.39
N LYS A 14 -8.62 10.65 16.56
CA LYS A 14 -8.45 9.25 16.17
C LYS A 14 -7.99 9.17 14.70
N PRO A 15 -7.03 8.28 14.37
CA PRO A 15 -6.60 8.08 12.99
C PRO A 15 -7.81 7.77 12.09
N HIS A 16 -7.90 8.46 10.95
CA HIS A 16 -8.96 8.22 9.99
C HIS A 16 -8.78 6.84 9.35
N ARG A 17 -9.83 6.00 9.41
CA ARG A 17 -9.88 4.70 8.74
C ARG A 17 -10.94 4.73 7.64
N TYR A 18 -10.53 4.39 6.42
CA TYR A 18 -11.46 4.24 5.30
C TYR A 18 -12.45 3.10 5.53
N ARG A 19 -13.66 3.23 4.98
CA ARG A 19 -14.65 2.15 5.02
C ARG A 19 -14.14 0.94 4.21
N PRO A 20 -14.51 -0.29 4.58
CA PRO A 20 -14.28 -1.46 3.75
C PRO A 20 -14.74 -1.20 2.32
N GLY A 21 -13.95 -1.65 1.34
CA GLY A 21 -14.23 -1.44 -0.09
C GLY A 21 -13.72 -0.12 -0.68
N THR A 22 -13.54 0.95 0.12
CA THR A 22 -13.04 2.24 -0.42
C THR A 22 -11.65 2.11 -1.03
N VAL A 23 -10.73 1.41 -0.34
CA VAL A 23 -9.37 1.22 -0.82
C VAL A 23 -9.33 0.25 -2.00
N ALA A 24 -10.12 -0.82 -1.94
CA ALA A 24 -10.21 -1.82 -3.02
C ALA A 24 -10.69 -1.19 -4.35
N LEU A 25 -11.74 -0.37 -4.32
CA LEU A 25 -12.23 0.32 -5.53
C LEU A 25 -11.19 1.30 -6.10
N ARG A 26 -10.40 1.94 -5.23
CA ARG A 26 -9.30 2.82 -5.65
C ARG A 26 -8.18 2.02 -6.32
N GLU A 27 -7.83 0.87 -5.78
CA GLU A 27 -6.81 -0.02 -6.35
C GLU A 27 -7.26 -0.60 -7.70
N ILE A 28 -8.50 -1.08 -7.83
CA ILE A 28 -9.07 -1.55 -9.09
C ILE A 28 -8.96 -0.47 -10.18
N ARG A 29 -9.40 0.75 -9.88
CA ARG A 29 -9.31 1.88 -10.82
C ARG A 29 -7.86 2.22 -11.18
N LYS A 30 -6.93 2.14 -10.21
CA LYS A 30 -5.50 2.39 -10.46
C LYS A 30 -4.94 1.36 -11.45
N TYR A 31 -5.14 0.07 -11.19
CA TYR A 31 -4.56 -1.01 -12.01
C TYR A 31 -5.24 -1.19 -13.37
N GLN A 32 -6.51 -0.79 -13.51
CA GLN A 32 -7.16 -0.73 -14.82
C GLN A 32 -6.64 0.43 -15.69
N LYS A 33 -6.09 1.48 -15.08
CA LYS A 33 -5.55 2.65 -15.80
C LYS A 33 -4.09 2.44 -16.24
N SER A 34 -3.30 1.70 -15.48
CA SER A 34 -1.89 1.41 -15.79
C SER A 34 -1.73 0.04 -16.46
N THR A 35 -0.55 -0.19 -17.01
CA THR A 35 -0.14 -1.48 -17.60
C THR A 35 1.14 -2.01 -16.96
N GLU A 36 1.42 -1.58 -15.71
CA GLU A 36 2.58 -2.05 -14.97
C GLU A 36 2.44 -3.54 -14.61
N LEU A 37 3.57 -4.26 -14.63
CA LEU A 37 3.57 -5.67 -14.23
C LEU A 37 3.28 -5.78 -12.73
N LEU A 38 2.25 -6.54 -12.38
CA LEU A 38 1.85 -6.77 -10.98
C LEU A 38 2.75 -7.79 -10.27
N ILE A 39 3.48 -8.60 -11.03
CA ILE A 39 4.43 -9.59 -10.52
C ILE A 39 5.86 -9.04 -10.67
N ARG A 40 6.66 -9.16 -9.61
CA ARG A 40 8.07 -8.71 -9.61
C ARG A 40 8.90 -9.49 -10.64
N LYS A 41 9.70 -8.77 -11.43
CA LYS A 41 10.50 -9.35 -12.52
C LYS A 41 11.50 -10.41 -12.06
N LEU A 42 12.31 -10.16 -11.02
CA LEU A 42 13.38 -11.09 -10.62
C LEU A 42 12.86 -12.46 -10.10
N PRO A 43 11.89 -12.52 -9.17
CA PRO A 43 11.30 -13.79 -8.77
C PRO A 43 10.64 -14.53 -9.94
N PHE A 44 9.90 -13.83 -10.80
CA PHE A 44 9.26 -14.43 -11.97
C PHE A 44 10.29 -14.97 -12.98
N GLN A 45 11.39 -14.25 -13.20
CA GLN A 45 12.50 -14.72 -14.04
C GLN A 45 13.15 -16.00 -13.49
N ARG A 46 13.29 -16.12 -12.16
CA ARG A 46 13.84 -17.34 -11.54
C ARG A 46 12.91 -18.54 -11.79
N LEU A 47 11.60 -18.35 -11.60
CA LEU A 47 10.60 -19.37 -11.89
C LEU A 47 10.62 -19.83 -13.36
N VAL A 48 10.73 -18.89 -14.30
CA VAL A 48 10.84 -19.23 -15.74
C VAL A 48 12.09 -20.07 -16.01
N ARG A 49 13.21 -19.79 -15.35
CA ARG A 49 14.46 -20.57 -15.51
C ARG A 49 14.35 -21.97 -14.91
N GLU A 50 13.71 -22.08 -13.75
CA GLU A 50 13.45 -23.36 -13.08
C GLU A 50 12.63 -24.28 -13.99
N ILE A 51 11.48 -23.81 -14.48
CA ILE A 51 10.63 -24.57 -15.39
C ILE A 51 11.38 -24.94 -16.68
N ALA A 52 12.12 -24.00 -17.27
CA ALA A 52 12.87 -24.26 -18.50
C ALA A 52 14.01 -25.27 -18.33
N GLN A 53 14.55 -25.45 -17.12
CA GLN A 53 15.55 -26.48 -16.83
C GLN A 53 14.93 -27.88 -16.86
N ASP A 54 13.66 -28.03 -16.46
CA ASP A 54 12.96 -29.32 -16.44
C ASP A 54 12.65 -29.86 -17.85
N PHE A 55 12.65 -28.99 -18.88
CA PHE A 55 12.43 -29.35 -20.28
C PHE A 55 13.71 -29.55 -21.09
N LYS A 56 14.86 -29.57 -20.43
CA LYS A 56 16.17 -29.78 -21.04
C LYS A 56 16.64 -31.23 -20.85
#